data_AF-A0A804MJK7-F1
#
_entry.id   AF-A0A804MJK7-F1
#
_cell.length_a   1.000
_cell.length_b   1.000
_cell.length_c   1.000
_cell.angle_alpha   90.00
_cell.angle_beta   90.00
_cell.angle_gamma   90.00
#
_symmetry.space_group_name_H-M   'P 1'
#
loop_
_entity.id
_entity.type
_entity.pdbx_description
1 polymer ?
#
loop_
_entity_poly.entity_id
_entity_poly.type
_entity_poly.pdbx_seq_one_letter_code
_entity_poly.pdbx_strand_id
1 'polypeptide(L)'
;MMDCKKALAKTGGDIDKAQEFLRKKGLAAADKRAGRATAEGRVGSYIHDSRIGVLIEVNCETDFVSRGDIFKELVDDLAMQIVACPPSAVHLY
;
A
#
# COMPACT_ATOMS: atom_id res chain seq x y z
N MET A 1 -3.24 17.91 -6.35
CA MET A 1 -3.76 19.27 -6.03
C MET A 1 -5.26 19.41 -6.24
N MET A 2 -5.82 19.09 -7.42
CA MET A 2 -7.27 19.28 -7.69
C MET A 2 -8.17 18.45 -6.76
N ASP A 3 -7.71 17.27 -6.34
CA ASP A 3 -8.47 16.42 -5.43
C ASP A 3 -8.63 17.04 -4.03
N CYS A 4 -7.58 17.67 -3.49
CA CYS A 4 -7.66 18.38 -2.21
C CYS A 4 -8.63 19.56 -2.31
N LYS A 5 -8.57 20.35 -3.40
CA LYS A 5 -9.50 21.46 -3.63
C LYS A 5 -10.95 20.97 -3.73
N LYS A 6 -11.19 19.86 -4.45
CA LYS A 6 -12.52 19.24 -4.56
C LYS A 6 -13.00 18.69 -3.21
N ALA A 7 -12.12 18.10 -2.41
CA ALA A 7 -12.45 17.61 -1.09
C ALA A 7 -12.90 18.78 -0.19
N LEU A 8 -12.08 19.82 -0.07
CA LEU A 8 -12.42 21.02 0.71
C LEU A 8 -13.71 21.69 0.24
N ALA A 9 -13.92 21.82 -1.07
CA ALA A 9 -15.15 22.39 -1.61
C ALA A 9 -16.40 21.55 -1.24
N LYS A 10 -16.29 20.22 -1.25
CA LYS A 10 -17.40 19.31 -0.90
C LYS A 10 -17.67 19.25 0.60
N THR A 11 -16.68 19.55 1.43
CA THR A 11 -16.81 19.49 2.89
C THR A 11 -16.95 20.86 3.53
N GLY A 12 -17.13 21.92 2.73
CA GLY A 12 -17.28 23.29 3.23
C GLY A 12 -16.03 23.82 3.94
N GLY A 13 -14.85 23.31 3.56
CA GLY A 13 -13.57 23.68 4.18
C GLY A 13 -13.22 22.91 5.45
N ASP A 14 -14.08 22.02 5.92
CA ASP A 14 -13.80 21.14 7.07
C ASP A 14 -12.68 20.15 6.69
N ILE A 15 -11.55 20.26 7.39
CA ILE A 15 -10.32 19.52 7.11
C ILE A 15 -10.47 18.03 7.43
N ASP A 16 -11.08 17.69 8.56
CA ASP A 16 -11.24 16.29 8.99
C ASP A 16 -12.18 15.55 8.02
N LYS A 17 -13.30 16.18 7.67
CA LYS A 17 -14.19 15.64 6.64
C LYS A 17 -13.51 15.55 5.28
N ALA A 18 -12.65 16.51 4.91
CA ALA A 18 -11.92 16.47 3.64
C ALA A 18 -10.92 15.31 3.60
N GLN A 19 -10.22 15.04 4.70
CA GLN A 19 -9.33 13.88 4.81
C GLN A 19 -10.11 12.58 4.67
N GLU A 20 -11.24 12.44 5.36
CA GLU A 20 -12.06 11.24 5.23
C GLU A 20 -12.62 11.08 3.81
N PHE A 21 -13.04 12.17 3.17
CA PHE A 21 -13.47 12.18 1.78
C PHE A 21 -12.35 11.69 0.84
N LEU A 22 -11.12 12.18 1.03
CA LEU A 22 -9.96 11.76 0.24
C LEU A 22 -9.62 10.29 0.48
N ARG A 23 -9.71 9.80 1.72
CA ARG A 23 -9.48 8.38 2.06
C ARG A 23 -10.45 7.48 1.32
N LYS A 24 -11.76 7.77 1.40
CA LYS A 24 -12.82 7.01 0.69
C LYS A 24 -12.60 7.05 -0.83
N LYS A 25 -12.22 8.21 -1.37
CA LYS A 25 -11.92 8.35 -2.80
C LYS A 25 -10.67 7.57 -3.21
N GLY A 26 -9.64 7.54 -2.37
CA GLY A 26 -8.40 6.78 -2.60
C GLY A 26 -8.67 5.29 -2.74
N LEU A 27 -9.51 4.73 -1.86
CA LEU A 27 -9.94 3.33 -1.94
C LEU A 27 -10.63 3.03 -3.29
N ALA A 28 -11.61 3.85 -3.68
CA ALA A 28 -12.29 3.68 -4.96
C ALA A 28 -11.36 3.84 -6.17
N ALA A 29 -10.27 4.61 -6.05
CA ALA A 29 -9.26 4.74 -7.09
C ALA A 29 -8.35 3.51 -7.15
N ALA A 30 -8.03 2.89 -6.01
CA ALA A 30 -7.27 1.64 -5.93
C ALA A 30 -8.05 0.49 -6.58
N ASP A 31 -9.34 0.35 -6.27
CA ASP A 31 -10.20 -0.69 -6.87
C ASP A 31 -10.21 -0.61 -8.41
N LYS A 32 -10.24 0.60 -8.96
CA LYS A 32 -10.17 0.82 -10.42
C LYS A 32 -8.83 0.44 -11.05
N ARG A 33 -7.78 0.32 -10.25
CA ARG A 33 -6.43 -0.04 -10.70
C ARG A 33 -6.12 -1.52 -10.51
N ALA A 34 -6.93 -2.26 -9.74
CA ALA A 34 -6.71 -3.67 -9.47
C ALA A 34 -6.63 -4.55 -10.73
N GLY A 35 -7.28 -4.16 -11.82
CA GLY A 35 -7.21 -4.87 -13.10
C GLY A 35 -5.97 -4.56 -13.96
N ARG A 36 -5.03 -3.74 -13.48
CA ARG A 36 -3.82 -3.39 -14.23
C ARG A 36 -2.73 -4.43 -13.99
N ALA A 37 -1.92 -4.69 -15.01
CA ALA A 37 -0.78 -5.58 -14.88
C ALA A 37 0.30 -4.94 -13.99
N THR A 38 0.81 -5.71 -13.03
CA THR A 38 1.90 -5.33 -12.13
C THR A 38 3.07 -6.30 -12.30
N ALA A 39 3.82 -6.16 -13.40
CA ALA A 39 4.93 -7.06 -13.72
C ALA A 39 6.25 -6.69 -13.01
N GLU A 40 6.31 -5.52 -12.37
CA GLU A 40 7.45 -5.07 -11.59
C GLU A 40 7.16 -5.26 -10.10
N GLY A 41 8.16 -5.05 -9.23
CA GLY A 41 7.95 -5.19 -7.80
C GLY A 41 9.23 -5.23 -6.98
N ARG A 42 9.09 -5.68 -5.74
CA ARG A 42 10.19 -5.90 -4.81
C ARG A 42 9.96 -7.18 -4.02
N VAL A 43 11.02 -7.98 -3.88
CA VAL A 43 11.09 -9.04 -2.88
C VAL A 43 11.66 -8.43 -1.60
N GLY A 44 10.90 -8.54 -0.51
CA GLY A 44 11.32 -8.18 0.84
C GLY A 44 11.54 -9.39 1.71
N SER A 45 12.33 -9.21 2.76
CA SER A 45 12.58 -10.25 3.76
C SER A 45 12.65 -9.65 5.15
N TYR A 46 12.11 -10.35 6.14
CA TYR A 46 12.26 -9.99 7.55
C TYR A 46 12.59 -11.23 8.37
N ILE A 47 13.58 -11.12 9.25
CA ILE A 47 13.99 -12.17 10.17
C ILE A 47 13.84 -11.66 11.60
N HIS A 48 12.97 -12.31 12.37
CA HIS A 48 12.78 -12.02 13.77
C HIS A 48 13.60 -12.98 14.63
N ASP A 49 14.55 -12.40 15.38
CA ASP A 49 15.37 -13.08 16.38
C ASP A 49 16.05 -14.37 15.89
N SER A 50 16.43 -14.40 14.60
CA SER A 50 17.03 -15.58 13.93
C SER A 50 16.21 -16.87 14.02
N ARG A 51 14.91 -16.79 14.37
CA ARG A 51 14.02 -17.94 14.57
C ARG A 51 12.91 -18.03 13.52
N ILE A 52 12.39 -16.89 13.08
CA ILE A 52 11.28 -16.82 12.13
C ILE A 52 11.68 -15.87 11.00
N GLY A 53 11.63 -16.37 9.77
CA GLY A 53 11.93 -15.61 8.57
C GLY A 53 10.73 -15.56 7.64
N VAL A 54 10.48 -14.41 7.04
CA VAL A 54 9.48 -14.20 5.99
C VAL A 54 10.18 -13.71 4.74
N LEU A 55 9.75 -14.25 3.60
CA LEU A 55 9.97 -13.68 2.27
C LEU A 55 8.61 -13.25 1.72
N ILE A 56 8.55 -12.05 1.16
CA ILE A 56 7.34 -11.49 0.54
C ILE A 56 7.70 -10.90 -0.83
N GLU A 57 6.85 -11.12 -1.82
CA GLU A 57 6.88 -10.40 -3.09
C GLU A 57 5.72 -9.40 -3.10
N VAL A 58 6.02 -8.13 -3.42
CA VAL A 58 5.01 -7.10 -3.59
C VAL A 58 5.19 -6.47 -4.97
N ASN A 59 4.17 -6.59 -5.81
CA ASN A 59 4.22 -6.12 -7.19
C ASN A 59 3.68 -4.68 -7.36
N CYS A 60 4.15 -4.00 -8.41
CA CYS A 60 3.70 -2.68 -8.84
C CYS A 60 3.79 -2.54 -10.36
N GLU A 61 3.22 -1.45 -10.91
CA GLU A 61 3.18 -1.24 -12.36
C GLU A 61 4.57 -0.95 -12.98
N THR A 62 5.48 -0.28 -12.24
CA THR A 62 6.78 0.16 -12.77
C THR A 62 7.92 0.00 -11.77
N ASP A 63 9.15 -0.18 -12.27
CA ASP A 63 10.37 -0.31 -11.48
C ASP A 63 10.72 0.98 -10.70
N PHE A 64 10.33 2.15 -11.22
CA PHE A 64 10.50 3.43 -10.53
C PHE A 64 9.76 3.44 -9.19
N VAL A 65 8.56 2.83 -9.13
CA VAL A 65 7.81 2.72 -7.87
C VAL A 65 8.50 1.77 -6.90
N SER A 66 8.96 0.59 -7.36
CA SER A 66 9.59 -0.41 -6.48
C SER A 66 10.92 0.04 -5.86
N ARG A 67 11.57 1.03 -6.47
CA ARG A 67 12.80 1.67 -5.98
C ARG A 67 12.56 2.85 -5.04
N GLY A 68 11.33 3.35 -4.94
CA GLY A 68 10.97 4.48 -4.07
C GLY A 68 10.91 4.08 -2.60
N ASP A 69 11.30 4.99 -1.70
CA ASP A 69 11.45 4.67 -0.28
C ASP A 69 10.12 4.32 0.40
N ILE A 70 9.02 4.97 0.01
CA ILE A 70 7.67 4.65 0.50
C ILE A 70 7.30 3.19 0.16
N PHE A 71 7.64 2.72 -1.04
CA PHE A 71 7.33 1.34 -1.43
C PHE A 71 8.20 0.35 -0.66
N LYS A 72 9.48 0.65 -0.44
CA LYS A 72 10.36 -0.19 0.38
C LYS A 72 9.85 -0.31 1.81
N GLU A 73 9.51 0.82 2.43
CA GLU A 73 8.94 0.88 3.79
C GLU A 73 7.66 0.04 3.88
N LEU A 74 6.76 0.16 2.91
CA LEU A 74 5.56 -0.70 2.84
C LEU A 74 5.91 -2.19 2.79
N VAL A 75 6.87 -2.61 1.95
CA VAL A 75 7.27 -4.02 1.85
C VAL A 75 7.87 -4.52 3.17
N ASP A 76 8.70 -3.71 3.83
CA ASP A 76 9.33 -4.06 5.09
C ASP A 76 8.29 -4.18 6.23
N ASP A 77 7.34 -3.24 6.29
CA ASP A 77 6.23 -3.27 7.25
C ASP A 77 5.33 -4.49 7.05
N LEU A 78 5.01 -4.84 5.79
CA LEU A 78 4.25 -6.05 5.47
C LEU A 78 5.00 -7.32 5.90
N ALA A 79 6.30 -7.41 5.63
CA ALA A 79 7.12 -8.55 6.04
C ALA A 79 7.15 -8.73 7.57
N MET A 80 7.29 -7.62 8.31
CA MET A 80 7.22 -7.63 9.77
C MET A 80 5.83 -8.03 10.28
N GLN A 81 4.76 -7.52 9.65
CA GLN A 81 3.39 -7.82 10.03
C GLN A 81 3.04 -9.31 9.85
N ILE A 82 3.55 -9.95 8.78
CA ILE A 82 3.36 -11.40 8.56
C ILE A 82 4.01 -12.22 9.68
N VAL A 83 5.18 -11.81 10.19
CA VAL A 83 5.78 -12.49 11.36
C VAL A 83 4.92 -12.30 12.61
N ALA A 84 4.43 -11.08 12.85
CA ALA A 84 3.62 -10.77 14.03
C ALA A 84 2.25 -11.46 14.02
N CYS A 85 1.67 -11.65 12.83
CA CYS A 85 0.38 -12.28 12.62
C CYS A 85 0.47 -13.26 11.43
N PRO A 86 0.97 -14.49 11.65
CA PRO A 86 1.13 -15.47 10.59
C PRO A 86 -0.22 -15.79 9.94
N PRO A 87 -0.41 -15.46 8.66
CA PRO A 87 -1.66 -15.75 7.99
C PRO A 87 -1.74 -17.24 7.66
N SER A 88 -2.94 -17.82 7.69
CA SER A 88 -3.17 -19.22 7.29
C SER A 88 -2.92 -19.46 5.80
N ALA A 89 -3.06 -18.42 4.97
CA ALA A 89 -2.61 -18.34 3.58
C ALA A 89 -2.63 -16.88 3.12
N VAL A 90 -1.64 -16.46 2.33
CA VAL A 90 -1.71 -15.23 1.53
C VAL A 90 -1.29 -15.58 0.11
N HIS A 91 -2.26 -15.51 -0.79
CA HIS A 91 -2.06 -15.46 -2.23
C HIS A 91 -2.97 -14.33 -2.71
N LEU A 92 -2.39 -13.20 -3.06
CA LEU A 92 -3.11 -12.06 -3.60
C LEU A 92 -2.67 -11.90 -5.05
N TYR A 93 -3.63 -12.07 -5.96
CA TYR A 93 -3.48 -11.93 -7.41
C TYR A 93 -3.43 -10.47 -7.82
#